data_AF-A0A157Z493-F1
#
_entry.id   AF-A0A157Z493-F1
#
_cell.length_a   1.000
_cell.length_b   1.000
_cell.length_c   1.000
_cell.angle_alpha   90.00
_cell.angle_beta   90.00
_cell.angle_gamma   90.00
#
_symmetry.space_group_name_H-M   'P 1'
#
loop_
_entity.id
_entity.type
_entity.pdbx_description
1 polymer ?
#
loop_
_entity_poly.entity_id
_entity_poly.type
_entity_poly.pdbx_seq_one_letter_code
_entity_poly.pdbx_strand_id
1 'polypeptide(L)'
;MSHLPRWLGARSAVAAGLIAYNIEKYVRKALHPTLGQALGFHPEFVKAQECATIDDLADLILQSSSTPPFTPILRRNGRPVLDGGMVDNVPVSALDASPGLVLVMVTRLYPRERMFVVPHGEQKRIYIQPSRKVPISSWDYTSPSQMQHAYDLGRADGEDFLERLPRLLKVAEHSA
;
A
#
# COMPACT_ATOMS: atom_id res chain seq x y z
N MET A 1 5.83 -7.54 2.37
CA MET A 1 4.95 -8.56 3.03
C MET A 1 4.92 -8.34 4.53
N SER A 2 4.08 -9.07 5.26
CA SER A 2 3.91 -8.97 6.71
C SER A 2 4.12 -10.31 7.40
N HIS A 3 4.85 -10.32 8.52
CA HIS A 3 4.99 -11.48 9.39
C HIS A 3 3.99 -11.44 10.54
N LEU A 4 3.60 -12.63 10.97
CA LEU A 4 2.67 -12.82 12.07
C LEU A 4 3.34 -12.61 13.45
N PRO A 5 2.58 -12.21 14.48
CA PRO A 5 3.09 -12.14 15.85
C PRO A 5 3.58 -13.51 16.33
N ARG A 6 4.80 -13.56 16.91
CA ARG A 6 5.45 -14.81 17.33
C ARG A 6 4.67 -15.59 18.40
N TRP A 7 3.82 -14.90 19.15
CA TRP A 7 3.04 -15.45 20.27
C TRP A 7 1.66 -15.97 19.84
N LEU A 8 1.27 -15.81 18.57
CA LEU A 8 -0.08 -16.12 18.10
C LEU A 8 -0.04 -17.18 16.99
N GLY A 9 -0.87 -18.22 17.11
CA GLY A 9 -1.02 -19.25 16.07
C GLY A 9 -1.53 -18.65 14.75
N ALA A 10 -1.14 -19.25 13.62
CA ALA A 10 -1.34 -18.64 12.29
C ALA A 10 -2.80 -18.22 12.00
N ARG A 11 -3.78 -19.06 12.35
CA ARG A 11 -5.20 -18.77 12.14
C ARG A 11 -5.71 -17.60 13.00
N SER A 12 -5.33 -17.58 14.27
CA SER A 12 -5.70 -16.52 15.20
C SER A 12 -5.05 -15.18 14.83
N ALA A 13 -3.81 -15.22 14.34
CA ALA A 13 -3.13 -14.04 13.81
C ALA A 13 -3.87 -13.48 12.59
N VAL A 14 -4.19 -14.31 11.60
CA VAL A 14 -4.99 -13.86 10.44
C VAL A 14 -6.27 -13.16 10.88
N ALA A 15 -7.02 -13.74 11.83
CA ALA A 15 -8.24 -13.13 12.34
C ALA A 15 -7.99 -11.76 13.03
N ALA A 16 -7.01 -11.70 13.93
CA ALA A 16 -6.65 -10.46 14.63
C ALA A 16 -6.18 -9.36 13.66
N GLY A 17 -5.36 -9.74 12.67
CA GLY A 17 -4.90 -8.84 11.61
C GLY A 17 -6.08 -8.28 10.81
N LEU A 18 -6.98 -9.14 10.32
CA LEU A 18 -8.16 -8.71 9.56
C LEU A 18 -9.03 -7.75 10.38
N ILE A 19 -9.24 -8.00 11.67
CA ILE A 19 -10.01 -7.09 12.53
C ILE A 19 -9.31 -5.73 12.62
N ALA A 20 -8.01 -5.70 12.93
CA ALA A 20 -7.24 -4.47 13.03
C ALA A 20 -7.24 -3.68 11.71
N TYR A 21 -7.04 -4.37 10.59
CA TYR A 21 -7.09 -3.80 9.26
C TYR A 21 -8.45 -3.16 8.97
N ASN A 22 -9.55 -3.85 9.28
CA ASN A 22 -10.89 -3.34 9.03
C ASN A 22 -11.23 -2.14 9.92
N ILE A 23 -10.78 -2.12 11.18
CA ILE A 23 -10.91 -0.96 12.07
C ILE A 23 -10.15 0.25 11.50
N GLU A 24 -8.88 0.07 11.13
CA GLU A 24 -8.08 1.14 10.53
C GLU A 24 -8.70 1.64 9.23
N LYS A 25 -9.20 0.72 8.40
CA LYS A 25 -9.79 1.02 7.09
C LYS A 25 -11.11 1.77 7.19
N TYR A 26 -12.06 1.26 7.96
CA TYR A 26 -13.45 1.75 7.93
C TYR A 26 -13.76 2.75 9.04
N VAL A 27 -13.09 2.63 10.20
CA VAL A 27 -13.34 3.51 11.36
C VAL A 27 -12.35 4.67 11.35
N ARG A 28 -11.05 4.37 11.40
CA ARG A 28 -10.01 5.42 11.50
C ARG A 28 -9.72 6.09 10.16
N LYS A 29 -9.96 5.39 9.05
CA LYS A 29 -9.61 5.82 7.69
C LYS A 29 -8.15 6.32 7.63
N ALA A 30 -7.25 5.60 8.30
CA ALA A 30 -5.84 5.98 8.43
C ALA A 30 -5.08 5.67 7.13
N LEU A 31 -4.32 6.65 6.64
CA LEU A 31 -3.45 6.48 5.47
C LEU A 31 -2.29 5.52 5.76
N HIS A 32 -1.66 5.69 6.92
CA HIS A 32 -0.59 4.84 7.46
C HIS A 32 -1.09 4.19 8.75
N PRO A 33 -1.65 2.96 8.68
CA PRO A 33 -2.19 2.28 9.86
C PRO A 33 -1.08 1.84 10.83
N THR A 34 -1.41 1.77 12.12
CA THR A 34 -0.45 1.39 13.18
C THR A 34 -0.93 0.21 14.02
N LEU A 35 -2.22 -0.12 13.99
CA LEU A 35 -2.77 -1.22 14.79
C LEU A 35 -2.17 -2.58 14.48
N GLY A 36 -1.89 -2.89 13.22
CA GLY A 36 -1.23 -4.14 12.85
C GLY A 36 0.13 -4.27 13.55
N GLN A 37 0.93 -3.20 13.54
CA GLN A 37 2.22 -3.16 14.23
C GLN A 37 2.06 -3.29 15.75
N ALA A 38 1.08 -2.60 16.33
CA ALA A 38 0.79 -2.69 17.76
C ALA A 38 0.36 -4.11 18.20
N LEU A 39 -0.24 -4.90 17.30
CA LEU A 39 -0.58 -6.31 17.54
C LEU A 39 0.61 -7.26 17.31
N GLY A 40 1.78 -6.75 16.92
CA GLY A 40 2.99 -7.53 16.71
C GLY A 40 3.19 -8.05 15.30
N PHE A 41 2.40 -7.57 14.32
CA PHE A 41 2.75 -7.76 12.91
C PHE A 41 3.93 -6.88 12.57
N HIS A 42 4.88 -7.39 11.80
CA HIS A 42 6.03 -6.60 11.38
C HIS A 42 6.25 -6.71 9.88
N PRO A 43 6.59 -5.60 9.20
CA PRO A 43 6.86 -5.64 7.77
C PRO A 43 8.17 -6.38 7.48
N GLU A 44 8.21 -7.05 6.33
CA GLU A 44 9.44 -7.44 5.66
C GLU A 44 9.45 -6.78 4.28
N PHE A 45 10.51 -6.02 4.02
CA PHE A 45 10.78 -5.39 2.73
C PHE A 45 11.86 -6.20 2.00
N VAL A 46 11.57 -6.55 0.76
CA VAL A 46 12.48 -7.28 -0.12
C VAL A 46 12.55 -6.49 -1.42
N LYS A 47 13.76 -6.25 -1.92
CA LYS A 47 13.92 -5.57 -3.21
C LYS A 47 13.69 -6.56 -4.34
N ALA A 48 12.88 -6.18 -5.33
CA ALA A 48 12.64 -7.03 -6.50
C ALA A 48 13.95 -7.36 -7.24
N GLN A 49 14.93 -6.45 -7.19
CA GLN A 49 16.26 -6.61 -7.79
C GLN A 49 17.13 -7.66 -7.09
N GLU A 50 16.76 -8.10 -5.88
CA GLU A 50 17.45 -9.18 -5.16
C GLU A 50 16.94 -10.57 -5.56
N CYS A 51 15.86 -10.66 -6.35
CA CYS A 51 15.37 -11.93 -6.88
C CYS A 51 16.34 -12.45 -7.97
N ALA A 52 16.84 -13.67 -7.81
CA ALA A 52 17.78 -14.27 -8.75
C ALA A 52 17.10 -14.73 -10.04
N THR A 53 15.81 -15.10 -9.96
CA THR A 53 15.03 -15.62 -11.07
C THR A 53 13.66 -14.94 -11.19
N ILE A 54 13.00 -15.13 -12.34
CA ILE A 54 11.61 -14.68 -12.55
C ILE A 54 10.66 -15.39 -11.58
N ASP A 55 10.90 -16.67 -11.30
CA ASP A 55 10.08 -17.45 -10.37
C ASP A 55 10.20 -16.89 -8.94
N ASP A 56 11.41 -16.49 -8.50
CA ASP A 56 11.60 -15.83 -7.21
C ASP A 56 10.81 -14.52 -7.11
N LEU A 57 10.75 -13.76 -8.20
CA LEU A 57 9.97 -12.52 -8.27
C LEU A 57 8.46 -12.81 -8.26
N ALA A 58 8.00 -13.82 -8.99
CA ALA A 58 6.60 -14.24 -8.99
C ALA A 58 6.16 -14.69 -7.58
N ASP A 59 6.97 -15.52 -6.93
CA ASP A 59 6.76 -15.96 -5.55
C ASP A 59 6.74 -14.77 -4.59
N LEU A 60 7.66 -13.81 -4.74
CA LEU A 60 7.69 -12.60 -3.93
C LEU A 60 6.39 -11.78 -4.07
N ILE A 61 5.90 -11.61 -5.29
CA ILE A 61 4.64 -10.90 -5.58
C ILE A 61 3.45 -11.62 -4.94
N LEU A 62 3.36 -12.94 -5.09
CA LEU A 62 2.29 -13.76 -4.50
C LEU A 62 2.34 -13.70 -2.97
N GLN A 63 3.53 -13.85 -2.38
CA GLN A 63 3.75 -13.73 -0.93
C GLN A 63 3.33 -12.36 -0.40
N SER A 64 3.66 -11.29 -1.12
CA SER A 64 3.29 -9.93 -0.74
C SER A 64 1.80 -9.62 -0.90
N SER A 65 1.05 -10.46 -1.62
CA SER A 65 -0.38 -10.32 -1.90
C SER A 65 -1.24 -11.36 -1.15
N SER A 66 -0.65 -12.15 -0.26
CA SER A 66 -1.34 -13.25 0.44
C SER A 66 -2.32 -12.71 1.48
N THR A 67 -3.60 -12.65 1.12
CA THR A 67 -4.71 -12.23 1.98
C THR A 67 -5.64 -13.40 2.30
N PRO A 68 -5.35 -14.24 3.28
CA PRO A 68 -6.30 -15.23 3.79
C PRO A 68 -7.56 -14.56 4.36
N PRO A 69 -8.75 -15.20 4.25
CA PRO A 69 -8.98 -16.55 3.73
C PRO A 69 -9.15 -16.62 2.20
N PHE A 70 -9.04 -15.50 1.48
CA PHE A 70 -9.25 -15.46 0.02
C PHE A 70 -8.12 -16.13 -0.77
N THR A 71 -6.93 -16.19 -0.18
CA THR A 71 -5.76 -16.89 -0.73
C THR A 71 -5.14 -17.81 0.34
N PRO A 72 -4.39 -18.85 -0.06
CA PRO A 72 -3.65 -19.68 0.88
C PRO A 72 -2.62 -18.86 1.68
N ILE A 73 -2.31 -19.30 2.90
CA ILE A 73 -1.18 -18.78 3.66
C ILE A 73 0.11 -19.26 2.97
N LEU A 74 0.87 -18.32 2.42
CA LEU A 74 2.16 -18.60 1.82
C LEU A 74 3.29 -18.55 2.85
N ARG A 75 4.46 -19.07 2.48
CA ARG A 75 5.64 -19.09 3.34
C ARG A 75 6.86 -18.52 2.62
N ARG A 76 7.70 -17.81 3.36
CA ARG A 76 9.03 -17.35 2.95
C ARG A 76 10.04 -17.79 3.99
N ASN A 77 11.13 -18.45 3.57
CA ASN A 77 12.16 -18.99 4.47
C ASN A 77 11.55 -19.83 5.61
N GLY A 78 10.57 -20.66 5.28
CA GLY A 78 9.85 -21.52 6.23
C GLY A 78 8.86 -20.80 7.16
N ARG A 79 8.74 -19.47 7.12
CA ARG A 79 7.83 -18.68 7.98
C ARG A 79 6.57 -18.26 7.23
N PRO A 80 5.39 -18.29 7.87
CA PRO A 80 4.16 -17.79 7.25
C PRO A 80 4.25 -16.29 7.01
N VAL A 81 3.78 -15.84 5.85
CA VAL A 81 3.73 -14.44 5.45
C VAL A 81 2.33 -14.07 4.95
N LEU A 82 1.95 -12.82 5.18
CA LEU A 82 0.69 -12.23 4.74
C LEU A 82 0.95 -10.99 3.89
N ASP A 83 -0.13 -10.49 3.31
CA ASP A 83 -0.19 -9.24 2.58
C ASP A 83 0.40 -8.08 3.39
N GLY A 84 1.23 -7.27 2.72
CA GLY A 84 1.91 -6.13 3.36
C GLY A 84 0.93 -5.07 3.89
N GLY A 85 -0.24 -4.94 3.25
CA GLY A 85 -1.33 -4.06 3.63
C GLY A 85 -1.92 -4.34 5.01
N MET A 86 -1.62 -5.50 5.61
CA MET A 86 -1.94 -5.81 7.01
C MET A 86 -1.17 -4.92 8.01
N VAL A 87 -0.01 -4.41 7.60
CA VAL A 87 0.84 -3.48 8.37
C VAL A 87 0.67 -2.08 7.82
N ASP A 88 0.90 -1.89 6.52
CA ASP A 88 0.75 -0.60 5.84
C ASP A 88 0.55 -0.84 4.33
N ASN A 89 -0.50 -0.25 3.74
CA ASN A 89 -0.76 -0.35 2.30
C ASN A 89 0.13 0.60 1.49
N VAL A 90 0.75 1.57 2.16
CA VAL A 90 1.56 2.63 1.57
C VAL A 90 2.91 2.65 2.29
N PRO A 91 3.80 1.66 2.04
CA PRO A 91 4.98 1.37 2.87
C PRO A 91 6.12 2.36 2.63
N VAL A 92 5.88 3.66 2.83
CA VAL A 92 6.88 4.73 2.67
C VAL A 92 8.01 4.64 3.70
N SER A 93 7.86 3.82 4.72
CA SER A 93 8.94 3.46 5.66
C SER A 93 9.98 2.51 5.05
N ALA A 94 9.70 1.89 3.90
CA ALA A 94 10.64 1.05 3.17
C ALA A 94 11.62 1.83 2.28
N LEU A 95 11.34 3.12 2.06
CA LEU A 95 12.17 3.97 1.20
C LEU A 95 13.53 4.22 1.87
N ASP A 96 14.57 4.25 1.06
CA ASP A 96 15.88 4.71 1.53
C ASP A 96 15.85 6.24 1.81
N ALA A 97 16.93 6.73 2.41
CA ALA A 97 17.05 8.13 2.82
C ALA A 97 17.46 9.07 1.65
N SER A 98 17.42 8.61 0.40
CA SER A 98 17.84 9.44 -0.73
C SER A 98 16.99 10.70 -0.81
N PRO A 99 17.61 11.89 -0.96
CA PRO A 99 16.88 13.15 -1.06
C PRO A 99 16.05 13.21 -2.35
N GLY A 100 15.00 14.02 -2.32
CA GLY A 100 14.25 14.37 -3.53
C GLY A 100 12.74 14.14 -3.42
N LEU A 101 12.11 13.99 -4.58
CA LEU A 101 10.67 13.88 -4.71
C LEU A 101 10.23 12.42 -4.75
N VAL A 102 9.28 12.08 -3.91
CA VAL A 102 8.67 10.75 -3.88
C VAL A 102 7.21 10.90 -4.28
N LEU A 103 6.81 10.28 -5.40
CA LEU A 103 5.41 10.18 -5.77
C LEU A 103 4.78 8.96 -5.07
N VAL A 104 3.74 9.21 -4.27
CA VAL A 104 3.00 8.18 -3.54
C VAL A 104 1.58 8.13 -4.06
N MET A 105 1.25 7.07 -4.80
CA MET A 105 -0.09 6.88 -5.35
C MET A 105 -0.88 5.89 -4.49
N VAL A 106 -2.12 6.23 -4.18
CA VAL A 106 -3.04 5.35 -3.47
C VAL A 106 -4.30 5.14 -4.28
N THR A 107 -5.00 4.02 -4.05
CA THR A 107 -6.23 3.66 -4.78
C THR A 107 -7.49 3.83 -3.93
N ARG A 108 -7.35 4.28 -2.68
CA ARG A 108 -8.45 4.53 -1.74
C ARG A 108 -8.62 6.04 -1.53
N LEU A 109 -9.88 6.45 -1.35
CA LEU A 109 -10.23 7.77 -0.85
C LEU A 109 -10.06 7.88 0.66
N TYR A 110 -9.24 8.81 1.09
CA TYR A 110 -9.02 9.22 2.47
C TYR A 110 -9.65 10.60 2.72
N PRO A 111 -10.12 10.90 3.95
CA PRO A 111 -10.72 12.19 4.28
C PRO A 111 -9.65 13.30 4.38
N ARG A 112 -9.00 13.59 3.27
CA ARG A 112 -7.91 14.54 3.08
C ARG A 112 -7.98 15.14 1.67
N GLU A 113 -7.14 16.15 1.41
CA GLU A 113 -7.00 16.71 0.07
C GLU A 113 -6.58 15.65 -0.95
N ARG A 114 -6.99 15.82 -2.21
CA ARG A 114 -6.71 14.84 -3.28
C ARG A 114 -5.21 14.70 -3.57
N MET A 115 -4.49 15.80 -3.48
CA MET A 115 -3.04 15.87 -3.68
C MET A 115 -2.44 16.71 -2.57
N PHE A 116 -1.44 16.21 -1.86
CA PHE A 116 -0.80 16.94 -0.77
C PHE A 116 0.67 16.53 -0.65
N VAL A 117 1.48 17.41 -0.05
CA VAL A 117 2.91 17.18 0.15
C VAL A 117 3.18 16.93 1.63
N VAL A 118 3.99 15.92 1.92
CA VAL A 118 4.49 15.61 3.27
C VAL A 118 6.02 15.70 3.24
N PRO A 119 6.64 16.65 3.97
CA PRO A 119 8.08 16.64 4.16
C PRO A 119 8.50 15.47 5.06
N HIS A 120 9.60 14.81 4.72
CA HIS A 120 10.18 13.72 5.52
C HIS A 120 11.70 13.67 5.33
N GLY A 121 12.46 14.14 6.30
CA GLY A 121 13.91 14.29 6.14
C GLY A 121 14.23 15.16 4.92
N GLU A 122 15.10 14.68 4.03
CA GLU A 122 15.44 15.33 2.76
C GLU A 122 14.48 14.98 1.60
N GLN A 123 13.40 14.25 1.89
CA GLN A 123 12.37 13.91 0.92
C GLN A 123 11.17 14.86 1.02
N LYS A 124 10.55 15.12 -0.14
CA LYS A 124 9.19 15.65 -0.22
C LYS A 124 8.30 14.60 -0.87
N ARG A 125 7.35 14.06 -0.09
CA ARG A 125 6.46 12.99 -0.52
C ARG A 125 5.15 13.60 -1.04
N ILE A 126 4.90 13.48 -2.33
CA ILE A 126 3.69 13.95 -3.00
C ILE A 126 2.70 12.79 -3.02
N TYR A 127 1.64 12.90 -2.23
CA TYR A 127 0.58 11.91 -2.19
C TYR A 127 -0.52 12.25 -3.18
N ILE A 128 -1.02 11.24 -3.89
CA ILE A 128 -2.16 11.36 -4.80
C ILE A 128 -3.13 10.23 -4.49
N GLN A 129 -4.38 10.60 -4.24
CA GLN A 129 -5.52 9.69 -4.20
C GLN A 129 -6.43 9.91 -5.41
N PRO A 130 -7.26 8.93 -5.80
CA PRO A 130 -8.10 9.06 -6.99
C PRO A 130 -9.11 10.20 -6.83
N SER A 131 -9.58 10.79 -7.93
CA SER A 131 -10.60 11.85 -7.89
C SER A 131 -11.96 11.38 -7.39
N ARG A 132 -12.24 10.08 -7.53
CA ARG A 132 -13.47 9.42 -7.08
C ARG A 132 -13.19 7.98 -6.67
N LYS A 133 -14.18 7.33 -6.06
CA LYS A 133 -14.06 5.92 -5.67
C LYS A 133 -13.79 5.07 -6.91
N VAL A 134 -12.72 4.26 -6.86
CA VAL A 134 -12.42 3.28 -7.91
C VAL A 134 -13.60 2.29 -8.02
N PRO A 135 -14.14 2.07 -9.23
CA PRO A 135 -15.43 1.38 -9.42
C PRO A 135 -15.32 -0.15 -9.38
N ILE A 136 -14.14 -0.69 -9.11
CA ILE A 136 -13.87 -2.12 -9.03
C ILE A 136 -13.22 -2.48 -7.69
N SER A 137 -13.57 -3.65 -7.15
CA SER A 137 -12.91 -4.19 -5.96
C SER A 137 -11.71 -5.05 -6.35
N SER A 138 -10.73 -5.20 -5.46
CA SER A 138 -9.51 -6.00 -5.72
C SER A 138 -9.77 -7.47 -6.06
N TRP A 139 -10.97 -8.01 -5.76
CA TRP A 139 -11.35 -9.40 -6.02
C TRP A 139 -12.46 -9.53 -7.07
N ASP A 140 -12.87 -8.43 -7.71
CA ASP A 140 -13.86 -8.46 -8.78
C ASP A 140 -13.18 -8.47 -10.14
N TYR A 141 -12.78 -9.66 -10.58
CA TYR A 141 -12.21 -9.91 -11.91
C TYR A 141 -13.26 -10.35 -12.95
N THR A 142 -14.54 -10.34 -12.58
CA THR A 142 -15.64 -10.82 -13.43
C THR A 142 -16.24 -9.73 -14.32
N SER A 143 -15.80 -8.48 -14.17
CA SER A 143 -16.33 -7.33 -14.89
C SER A 143 -15.26 -6.60 -15.70
N PRO A 144 -14.99 -7.01 -16.96
CA PRO A 144 -14.02 -6.35 -17.82
C PRO A 144 -14.29 -4.85 -18.02
N SER A 145 -15.57 -4.44 -18.09
CA SER A 145 -15.95 -3.03 -18.23
C SER A 145 -15.52 -2.19 -17.03
N GLN A 146 -15.58 -2.73 -15.80
CA GLN A 146 -15.13 -2.00 -14.61
C GLN A 146 -13.61 -1.87 -14.56
N MET A 147 -12.85 -2.82 -15.12
CA MET A 147 -11.41 -2.68 -15.26
C MET A 147 -11.07 -1.51 -16.18
N GLN A 148 -11.79 -1.38 -17.30
CA GLN A 148 -11.62 -0.24 -18.21
C GLN A 148 -11.95 1.09 -17.52
N HIS A 149 -13.06 1.16 -16.76
CA HIS A 149 -13.40 2.38 -16.01
C HIS A 149 -12.35 2.75 -14.95
N ALA A 150 -11.75 1.77 -14.28
CA ALA A 150 -10.68 2.01 -13.32
C ALA A 150 -9.41 2.53 -14.01
N TYR A 151 -9.07 1.98 -15.18
CA TYR A 151 -7.97 2.47 -16.01
C TYR A 151 -8.20 3.91 -16.48
N ASP A 152 -9.38 4.20 -17.05
CA ASP A 152 -9.71 5.54 -17.57
C ASP A 152 -9.72 6.59 -16.45
N LEU A 153 -10.17 6.22 -15.25
CA LEU A 153 -10.07 7.05 -14.06
C LEU A 153 -8.61 7.36 -13.71
N GLY A 154 -7.74 6.35 -13.67
CA GLY A 154 -6.32 6.54 -13.40
C GLY A 154 -5.64 7.43 -14.43
N ARG A 155 -5.99 7.28 -15.72
CA ARG A 155 -5.47 8.15 -16.80
C ARG A 155 -5.88 9.60 -16.59
N ALA A 156 -7.17 9.87 -16.40
CA ALA A 156 -7.67 11.22 -16.16
C ALA A 156 -7.08 11.85 -14.89
N ASP A 157 -6.92 11.04 -13.82
CA ASP A 157 -6.29 11.50 -12.59
C ASP A 157 -4.80 11.85 -12.78
N GLY A 158 -4.10 11.10 -13.64
CA GLY A 158 -2.71 11.38 -14.04
C GLY A 158 -2.57 12.63 -14.88
N GLU A 159 -3.49 12.87 -15.82
CA GLU A 159 -3.53 14.09 -16.63
C GLU A 159 -3.72 15.34 -15.75
N ASP A 160 -4.71 15.34 -14.85
CA ASP A 160 -4.94 16.43 -13.90
C ASP A 160 -3.77 16.60 -12.91
N PHE A 161 -3.06 15.52 -12.55
CA PHE A 161 -1.83 15.64 -11.77
C PHE A 161 -0.74 16.39 -12.53
N LEU A 162 -0.50 16.07 -13.80
CA LEU A 162 0.53 16.75 -14.61
C LEU A 162 0.24 18.25 -14.76
N GLU A 163 -1.02 18.64 -14.91
CA GLU A 163 -1.44 20.05 -14.93
C GLU A 163 -1.14 20.77 -13.61
N ARG A 164 -1.30 20.08 -12.48
CA ARG A 164 -1.09 20.63 -11.13
C ARG A 164 0.34 20.52 -10.63
N LEU A 165 1.17 19.69 -11.26
CA LEU A 165 2.52 19.38 -10.82
C LEU A 165 3.37 20.64 -10.58
N PRO A 166 3.40 21.67 -11.45
CA PRO A 166 4.19 22.88 -11.20
C PRO A 166 3.81 23.58 -9.88
N ARG A 167 2.53 23.56 -9.49
CA ARG A 167 2.07 24.14 -8.23
C ARG A 167 2.48 23.27 -7.04
N LEU A 168 2.37 21.95 -7.16
CA LEU A 168 2.77 21.00 -6.12
C LEU A 168 4.28 21.07 -5.83
N LEU A 169 5.10 21.22 -6.87
CA LEU A 169 6.55 21.40 -6.73
C LEU A 169 6.90 22.68 -5.97
N LYS A 170 6.23 23.80 -6.28
CA LYS A 170 6.40 25.04 -5.51
C LYS A 170 6.04 24.86 -4.04
N VAL A 171 4.94 24.18 -3.73
CA VAL A 171 4.56 23.89 -2.34
C VAL A 171 5.61 23.02 -1.65
N ALA A 172 6.17 22.04 -2.36
CA ALA A 172 7.23 21.17 -1.85
C ALA A 172 8.52 21.94 -1.52
N GLU A 173 8.89 22.94 -2.32
CA GLU A 173 10.07 23.80 -2.09
C GLU A 173 9.93 24.69 -0.84
N HIS A 174 8.73 25.22 -0.58
CA HIS A 174 8.49 26.17 0.52
C HIS A 174 8.20 25.49 1.87
N SER A 175 8.02 24.16 1.88
CA SER A 175 7.75 23.39 3.11
C SER A 175 9.03 22.81 3.74
N ALA A 176 10.16 23.51 3.60
CA ALA A 176 11.47 23.13 4.13
C ALA A 176 11.80 23.88 5.43
#